data_AF-D8QXM7-F1
#
_entry.id   AF-D8QXM7-F1
#
_cell.length_a   1.000
_cell.length_b   1.000
_cell.length_c   1.000
_cell.angle_alpha   90.00
_cell.angle_beta   90.00
_cell.angle_gamma   90.00
#
_symmetry.space_group_name_H-M   'P 1'
#
loop_
_entity.id
_entity.type
_entity.pdbx_description
1 polymer ?
#
loop_
_entity_poly.entity_id
_entity_poly.type
_entity_poly.pdbx_seq_one_letter_code
_entity_poly.pdbx_strand_id
1 'polypeptide(L)' 'SRPEEVRVPFEKFGPVKDVYLPKDYYSGEPRGFGFVQFIEPGDAADAKFNMDHQLLGGREITVVFAEENRKKPSEMRIK' A
#
# COMPACT_ATOMS: atom_id res chain seq x y z
N SER A 1 -0.68 11.07 4.28
CA SER A 1 -1.34 9.75 4.20
C SER A 1 -0.93 8.89 5.37
N ARG A 2 -1.88 8.56 6.24
CA ARG A 2 -1.71 7.59 7.32
C ARG A 2 -1.93 6.17 6.78
N PRO A 3 -1.30 5.15 7.36
CA PRO A 3 -1.51 3.75 6.96
C PRO A 3 -2.98 3.35 7.08
N GLU A 4 -3.70 3.94 8.03
CA GLU A 4 -5.14 3.72 8.22
C GLU A 4 -5.99 4.17 7.02
N GLU A 5 -5.62 5.26 6.34
CA GLU A 5 -6.36 5.76 5.18
C GLU A 5 -6.28 4.81 3.97
N VAL A 6 -5.24 3.99 3.91
CA VAL A 6 -5.09 2.92 2.91
C VAL A 6 -5.70 1.63 3.43
N ARG A 7 -5.54 1.31 4.72
CA ARG A 7 -6.08 0.09 5.31
C ARG A 7 -7.61 0.01 5.18
N VAL A 8 -8.33 1.06 5.57
CA VAL A 8 -9.81 1.08 5.59
C VAL A 8 -10.44 0.71 4.24
N PRO A 9 -10.08 1.34 3.11
CA PRO A 9 -10.69 0.99 1.83
C PRO A 9 -10.21 -0.36 1.26
N PHE A 10 -9.11 -0.92 1.77
CA PHE A 10 -8.62 -2.25 1.36
C PHE A 10 -9.19 -3.38 2.22
N GLU A 11 -9.50 -3.13 3.51
CA GLU A 11 -10.14 -4.11 4.41
C GLU A 11 -11.55 -4.51 3.96
N LYS A 12 -12.21 -3.71 3.10
CA LYS A 12 -13.53 -4.06 2.54
C LYS A 12 -13.48 -5.25 1.57
N PHE A 13 -12.33 -5.54 1.00
CA PHE A 13 -12.16 -6.68 0.08
C PHE A 13 -11.79 -7.96 0.81
N GLY A 14 -11.11 -7.84 1.94
CA GLY A 14 -10.72 -8.98 2.76
C GLY A 14 -9.76 -8.59 3.89
N PRO A 15 -9.44 -9.55 4.77
CA PRO A 15 -8.55 -9.31 5.90
C PRO A 15 -7.15 -8.91 5.46
N VAL A 16 -6.76 -7.69 5.83
CA VAL A 16 -5.42 -7.14 5.59
C VAL A 16 -4.46 -7.64 6.67
N LYS A 17 -3.40 -8.33 6.24
CA LYS A 17 -2.33 -8.86 7.09
C LYS A 17 -1.36 -7.77 7.56
N ASP A 18 -0.92 -6.91 6.65
CA ASP A 18 0.05 -5.85 6.95
C ASP A 18 -0.12 -4.65 6.02
N VAL A 19 0.07 -3.43 6.53
CA VAL A 19 0.10 -2.20 5.72
C VAL A 19 1.37 -1.45 6.03
N TYR A 20 2.15 -1.19 5.00
CA TYR A 20 3.42 -0.49 5.12
C TYR A 20 3.46 0.72 4.18
N LEU A 21 3.49 1.90 4.78
CA LEU A 21 3.67 3.16 4.07
C LEU A 21 5.07 3.72 4.37
N PRO A 22 6.06 3.49 3.49
CA PRO A 22 7.37 4.09 3.65
C PRO A 22 7.24 5.62 3.58
N LYS A 23 7.73 6.27 4.62
CA LYS A 23 7.88 7.72 4.69
C LYS A 23 9.34 8.07 4.48
N ASP A 24 9.58 9.22 3.87
CA ASP A 24 10.90 9.80 3.83
C ASP A 24 11.36 10.10 5.27
N TYR A 25 12.58 9.67 5.60
CA TYR A 25 13.10 9.80 6.95
C TYR A 25 13.50 11.25 7.28
N TYR A 26 13.87 12.04 6.28
CA TYR A 26 14.39 13.40 6.47
C TYR A 26 13.27 14.44 6.39
N SER A 27 12.33 14.32 5.44
CA SER A 27 11.19 15.23 5.32
C SER A 27 9.96 14.77 6.12
N GLY A 28 9.90 13.49 6.51
CA GLY A 28 8.71 12.91 7.15
C GLY A 28 7.53 12.72 6.21
N GLU A 29 7.69 13.06 4.93
CA GLU A 29 6.62 13.01 3.94
C GLU A 29 6.43 11.57 3.42
N PRO A 30 5.19 11.16 3.12
CA PRO A 30 4.96 9.87 2.49
C PRO A 30 5.60 9.85 1.10
N ARG A 31 6.32 8.77 0.76
CA ARG A 31 7.01 8.64 -0.54
C ARG A 31 6.06 8.48 -1.75
N GLY A 32 4.74 8.57 -1.53
CA GLY A 32 3.73 8.44 -2.57
C GLY A 32 3.38 7.00 -2.96
N PHE A 33 3.97 6.01 -2.30
CA PHE A 33 3.63 4.59 -2.51
C PHE A 33 3.49 3.85 -1.17
N GLY A 34 2.84 2.70 -1.22
CA GLY A 34 2.53 1.87 -0.06
C GLY A 34 2.39 0.41 -0.46
N PHE A 35 2.50 -0.47 0.53
CA PHE A 35 2.29 -1.90 0.35
C PHE A 35 1.16 -2.35 1.27
N VAL A 36 0.24 -3.11 0.70
CA VAL A 36 -0.84 -3.77 1.43
C VAL A 36 -0.67 -5.26 1.20
N GLN A 37 -0.55 -6.01 2.29
CA GLN A 37 -0.49 -7.46 2.27
C GLN A 37 -1.83 -8.00 2.76
N PHE A 38 -2.50 -8.80 1.94
CA PHE A 38 -3.70 -9.54 2.34
C PHE A 38 -3.33 -10.90 2.92
N ILE A 39 -4.26 -11.48 3.70
CA ILE A 39 -4.14 -12.87 4.13
C ILE A 39 -4.38 -13.81 2.95
N GLU A 40 -5.46 -13.56 2.18
CA GLU A 40 -5.79 -14.38 1.02
C GLU A 40 -5.35 -13.71 -0.29
N PRO A 41 -4.76 -14.47 -1.23
CA PRO A 41 -4.38 -13.94 -2.54
C PRO A 41 -5.60 -13.58 -3.41
N GLY A 42 -6.76 -14.20 -3.15
CA GLY A 42 -8.03 -13.84 -3.81
C GLY A 42 -8.42 -12.40 -3.52
N ASP A 43 -8.47 -12.03 -2.24
CA ASP A 43 -8.78 -10.66 -1.79
C ASP A 43 -7.83 -9.62 -2.39
N ALA A 44 -6.55 -9.97 -2.53
CA ALA A 44 -5.56 -9.08 -3.17
C ALA A 44 -5.87 -8.84 -4.64
N ALA A 45 -6.34 -9.85 -5.37
CA ALA A 45 -6.73 -9.72 -6.77
C ALA A 45 -7.99 -8.87 -6.92
N ASP A 46 -9.00 -9.08 -6.07
CA ASP A 46 -10.21 -8.27 -6.04
C ASP A 46 -9.93 -6.82 -5.66
N ALA A 47 -9.11 -6.60 -4.62
CA ALA A 47 -8.69 -5.27 -4.20
C ALA A 47 -7.93 -4.56 -5.33
N LYS A 48 -7.00 -5.26 -6.00
CA LYS A 48 -6.31 -4.73 -7.18
C LYS A 48 -7.32 -4.29 -8.24
N PHE A 49 -8.21 -5.18 -8.67
CA PHE A 49 -9.14 -4.89 -9.75
C PHE A 49 -10.06 -3.70 -9.46
N ASN A 50 -10.52 -3.56 -8.21
CA ASN A 50 -11.48 -2.53 -7.83
C ASN A 50 -10.82 -1.21 -7.41
N MET A 51 -9.59 -1.24 -6.88
CA MET A 51 -8.88 -0.05 -6.38
C MET A 51 -7.92 0.56 -7.38
N ASP A 52 -7.54 -0.17 -8.43
CA ASP A 52 -6.69 0.37 -9.49
C ASP A 52 -7.38 1.58 -10.17
N HIS A 53 -6.65 2.68 -10.28
CA HIS A 53 -7.13 3.98 -10.77
C HIS A 53 -8.25 4.64 -9.96
N GLN A 54 -8.44 4.24 -8.70
CA GLN A 54 -9.39 4.92 -7.80
C GLN A 54 -8.81 6.22 -7.22
N LEU A 55 -9.70 7.13 -6.83
CA LEU A 55 -9.33 8.36 -6.13
C LEU A 55 -9.28 8.09 -4.61
N LEU A 56 -8.07 8.04 -4.04
CA LEU A 56 -7.85 7.92 -2.60
C LEU A 56 -7.30 9.24 -2.04
N GLY A 57 -8.08 9.90 -1.18
CA GLY A 57 -7.69 11.19 -0.59
C GLY A 57 -7.50 12.31 -1.62
N GLY A 58 -8.24 12.27 -2.73
CA GLY A 58 -8.14 13.24 -3.83
C GLY A 58 -6.95 13.00 -4.78
N ARG A 59 -6.27 11.85 -4.68
CA ARG A 59 -5.21 11.44 -5.60
C ARG A 59 -5.58 10.11 -6.25
N GLU A 60 -5.33 9.99 -7.54
CA GLU A 60 -5.46 8.70 -8.23
C GLU A 60 -4.36 7.76 -7.72
N ILE A 61 -4.74 6.53 -7.36
CA ILE A 61 -3.81 5.49 -6.95
C ILE A 61 -3.70 4.43 -8.04
N THR A 62 -2.52 3.85 -8.18
CA THR A 62 -2.29 2.69 -9.04
C THR A 62 -2.02 1.49 -8.16
N VAL A 63 -2.75 0.39 -8.38
CA VAL A 63 -2.63 -0.82 -7.58
C VAL A 63 -2.09 -1.93 -8.47
N VAL A 64 -0.88 -2.37 -8.13
CA VAL A 64 -0.17 -3.44 -8.84
C VAL A 64 0.14 -4.59 -7.89
N PHE A 65 0.27 -5.80 -8.42
CA PHE A 65 0.82 -6.90 -7.63
C PHE A 65 2.26 -6.57 -7.27
N ALA A 66 2.57 -6.65 -5.97
CA ALA A 66 3.92 -6.43 -5.50
C ALA A 66 4.82 -7.58 -5.98
N GLU A 67 5.86 -7.28 -6.75
CA GLU A 67 6.92 -8.24 -7.02
C GLU A 67 7.66 -8.59 -5.72
N GLU A 68 8.00 -9.87 -5.55
CA GLU A 68 8.56 -10.47 -4.34
C GLU A 68 9.86 -9.80 -3.84
N ASN A 69 10.49 -8.96 -4.67
CA ASN A 69 11.69 -8.16 -4.34
C ASN A 69 11.39 -6.93 -3.45
N ARG A 70 10.54 -7.06 -2.44
CA ARG A 70 10.33 -6.00 -1.44
C ARG A 70 11.57 -5.85 -0.58
N LYS A 71 12.37 -4.81 -0.86
CA LYS A 71 13.46 -4.36 0.01
C LYS A 71 12.92 -4.11 1.42
N LYS A 72 13.59 -4.63 2.45
CA LYS A 72 13.14 -4.45 3.83
C LYS A 72 13.18 -2.96 4.22
N PRO A 73 12.41 -2.51 5.23
CA PRO A 73 12.48 -1.13 5.74
C PRO A 73 13.91 -0.67 6.02
N SER A 74 14.76 -1.59 6.51
CA SER A 74 16.19 -1.38 6.75
C SER A 74 17.00 -1.05 5.49
N GLU A 75 16.57 -1.54 4.33
CA GLU A 75 17.23 -1.37 3.03
C GLU A 75 16.66 -0.19 2.22
N MET A 76 15.52 0.38 2.64
CA MET A 76 14.90 1.54 2.00
C MET A 76 15.43 2.89 2.53
N ARG A 77 16.38 2.89 3.48
CA ARG A 77 17.11 4.10 3.89
C ARG A 77 18.05 4.52 2.75
N ILE A 78 17.53 5.30 1.81
CA ILE A 78 18.37 5.92 0.78
C ILE A 78 19.19 7.02 1.46
N LYS A 79 20.50 6.95 1.27
CA LYS A 79 21.49 7.94 1.70
C LYS A 79 21.53 9.10 0.72
#